data_AF-A0A1S6HE86-F1
#
_entry.id   AF-A0A1S6HE86-F1
#
_cell.length_a   1.000
_cell.length_b   1.000
_cell.length_c   1.000
_cell.angle_alpha   90.00
_cell.angle_beta   90.00
_cell.angle_gamma   90.00
#
_symmetry.space_group_name_H-M   'P 1'
#
loop_
_entity.id
_entity.type
_entity.pdbx_description
1 polymer ?
#
loop_
_entity_poly.entity_id
_entity_poly.type
_entity_poly.pdbx_seq_one_letter_code
_entity_poly.pdbx_strand_id
1 'polypeptide(L)' 'MLEFQGLGWEVKLRSKRNNHFITLRREIVLGNGLKMGDSLYYYLTKYQGRNAVLVMLDGKEKS' A
#
# COMPACT_ATOMS: atom_id res chain seq x y z
N MET A 1 -10.77 -10.95 9.79
CA MET A 1 -11.25 -9.58 10.06
C MET A 1 -10.05 -8.65 9.84
N LEU A 2 -10.16 -7.63 8.99
CA LEU A 2 -9.08 -6.65 8.79
C LEU A 2 -9.17 -5.60 9.89
N GLU A 3 -8.13 -5.44 10.70
CA GLU A 3 -8.07 -4.43 11.76
C GLU A 3 -7.24 -3.23 11.31
N PHE A 4 -7.84 -2.05 11.32
CA PHE A 4 -7.13 -0.83 10.96
C PHE A 4 -6.33 -0.31 12.16
N GLN A 5 -5.01 -0.29 12.03
CA GLN A 5 -4.07 0.09 13.09
C GLN A 5 -4.00 1.62 13.34
N GLY A 6 -4.87 2.44 12.74
CA GLY A 6 -4.80 3.90 12.84
C GLY A 6 -3.64 4.54 12.08
N LEU A 7 -2.82 3.74 11.38
CA LEU A 7 -1.65 4.20 10.64
C LEU A 7 -1.97 4.33 9.16
N GLY A 8 -1.72 5.52 8.62
CA GLY A 8 -1.90 5.81 7.20
C GLY A 8 -0.82 6.78 6.72
N TRP A 9 -0.41 6.61 5.47
CA TRP A 9 0.54 7.52 4.83
C TRP A 9 -0.11 8.17 3.62
N GLU A 10 -0.01 9.49 3.55
CA GLU A 10 -0.33 10.19 2.32
C GLU A 10 0.74 9.86 1.27
N VAL A 11 0.28 9.41 0.10
CA VAL A 11 1.10 9.15 -1.07
C VAL A 11 0.51 9.89 -2.26
N LYS A 12 1.37 10.46 -3.10
CA LYS A 12 0.95 11.18 -4.29
C LYS A 12 0.99 10.24 -5.49
N LEU A 13 -0.11 10.20 -6.25
CA LEU A 13 -0.12 9.57 -7.57
C LEU A 13 0.81 10.37 -8.49
N ARG A 14 1.77 9.69 -9.08
CA ARG A 14 2.67 10.27 -10.08
C ARG A 14 2.32 9.69 -11.44
N SER A 15 2.31 10.52 -12.47
CA SER A 15 2.19 10.07 -13.85
C SER A 15 3.50 10.34 -14.61
N LYS A 16 3.90 9.39 -15.46
CA LYS A 16 5.00 9.58 -16.40
C LYS A 16 4.63 8.87 -17.70
N ARG A 17 4.45 9.66 -18.77
CA ARG A 17 3.88 9.20 -20.05
C ARG A 17 2.51 8.54 -19.79
N ASN A 18 2.34 7.28 -20.19
CA ASN A 18 1.10 6.52 -20.02
C ASN A 18 1.05 5.69 -18.74
N ASN A 19 2.07 5.78 -17.88
CA ASN A 19 2.16 5.00 -16.66
C ASN A 19 1.85 5.84 -15.42
N HIS A 20 1.14 5.23 -14.48
CA HIS A 20 0.77 5.80 -13.20
C HIS A 20 1.48 5.01 -12.10
N PHE A 21 2.04 5.72 -11.13
CA PHE A 21 2.87 5.15 -10.08
C PHE A 21 2.46 5.71 -8.72
N ILE A 22 2.41 4.82 -7.74
CA ILE A 22 2.36 5.16 -6.32
C ILE A 22 3.69 4.74 -5.74
N THR A 23 4.38 5.67 -5.07
CA THR A 23 5.63 5.35 -4.37
C THR A 23 5.31 4.92 -2.95
N LEU A 24 5.67 3.68 -2.60
CA LEU A 24 5.61 3.23 -1.21
C LEU A 24 6.56 4.07 -0.34
N ARG A 25 6.10 4.42 0.85
CA ARG A 25 6.94 5.07 1.87
C ARG A 25 8.03 4.10 2.32
N ARG A 26 9.21 4.63 2.65
CA ARG A 26 10.38 3.81 3.05
C ARG A 26 10.07 2.99 4.30
N GLU A 27 9.30 3.54 5.21
CA GLU A 27 8.83 2.94 6.46
C GLU A 27 7.99 1.69 6.20
N ILE A 28 7.13 1.71 5.17
CA ILE A 28 6.33 0.55 4.75
C ILE A 28 7.25 -0.57 4.25
N VAL A 29 8.22 -0.22 3.41
CA VAL A 29 9.17 -1.17 2.83
C VAL A 29 10.04 -1.83 3.91
N LEU A 30 10.63 -1.02 4.80
CA LEU A 30 11.51 -1.52 5.85
C LEU A 30 10.75 -2.26 6.95
N GLY A 31 9.62 -1.71 7.42
CA GLY A 31 8.82 -2.28 8.51
C GLY A 31 8.21 -3.63 8.15
N ASN A 32 7.92 -3.86 6.86
CA ASN A 32 7.36 -5.12 6.37
C ASN A 32 8.40 -6.01 5.66
N GLY A 33 9.69 -5.62 5.68
CA GLY A 33 10.77 -6.41 5.10
C GLY A 33 10.65 -6.68 3.59
N LEU A 34 9.96 -5.80 2.86
CA LEU A 34 9.71 -5.98 1.42
C LEU A 34 11.02 -5.90 0.62
N LYS A 35 11.17 -6.79 -0.35
CA LYS A 35 12.31 -6.85 -1.27
C LYS A 35 11.83 -6.84 -2.73
N MET A 36 12.78 -6.58 -3.63
CA MET A 36 12.51 -6.65 -5.06
C MET A 36 12.01 -8.04 -5.44
N GLY A 37 10.89 -8.11 -6.17
CA GLY A 37 10.23 -9.36 -6.55
C GLY A 37 9.06 -9.75 -5.65
N ASP A 38 8.90 -9.13 -4.48
CA ASP A 38 7.72 -9.34 -3.64
C ASP A 38 6.47 -8.71 -4.29
N SER A 39 5.31 -9.30 -4.00
CA SER A 39 4.03 -8.88 -4.56
C SER A 39 3.27 -7.94 -3.61
N LEU A 40 2.59 -6.97 -4.22
CA LEU A 40 1.71 -6.02 -3.57
C LEU A 40 0.33 -6.17 -4.18
N TYR A 41 -0.68 -6.34 -3.35
CA TYR A 41 -2.06 -6.48 -3.82
C TYR A 41 -2.82 -5.20 -3.51
N TYR A 42 -3.61 -4.72 -4.47
CA TYR A 42 -4.49 -3.59 -4.25
C TYR A 42 -5.94 -4.01 -4.49
N TYR A 43 -6.82 -3.55 -3.60
CA TYR A 43 -8.24 -3.86 -3.61
C TYR A 43 -9.04 -2.56 -3.64
N LEU A 44 -10.03 -2.50 -4.52
CA LEU A 44 -11.02 -1.44 -4.49
C LEU A 44 -11.95 -1.67 -3.30
N THR A 45 -12.10 -0.66 -2.45
CA THR A 45 -12.94 -0.73 -1.25
C THR A 45 -13.80 0.53 -1.10
N LYS A 46 -14.72 0.52 -0.14
CA LYS A 46 -15.56 1.65 0.25
C LYS A 46 -15.17 2.11 1.65
N TYR A 47 -14.81 3.39 1.79
CA TYR A 47 -14.59 4.03 3.08
C TYR A 47 -15.46 5.27 3.17
N GLN A 48 -16.43 5.27 4.10
CA GLN A 48 -17.37 6.38 4.31
C GLN A 48 -18.07 6.83 3.00
N GLY A 49 -18.54 5.87 2.21
CA GLY A 49 -19.21 6.12 0.93
C GLY A 49 -18.29 6.47 -0.25
N ARG A 50 -17.00 6.70 -0.03
CA ARG A 50 -16.01 7.00 -1.07
C ARG A 50 -15.29 5.74 -1.53
N ASN A 51 -14.91 5.71 -2.81
CA ASN A 51 -13.98 4.69 -3.29
C ASN A 51 -12.62 4.94 -2.64
N ALA A 52 -12.01 3.87 -2.15
CA ALA A 52 -10.65 3.85 -1.62
C ALA A 52 -9.90 2.65 -2.17
N VAL A 53 -8.57 2.71 -2.12
CA VAL A 53 -7.71 1.58 -2.49
C VAL A 53 -7.03 1.08 -1.23
N LEU A 54 -7.27 -0.17 -0.88
CA LEU A 54 -6.55 -0.87 0.17
C LEU A 54 -5.35 -1.58 -0.44
N VAL A 55 -4.14 -1.26 0.01
CA VAL A 55 -2.94 -1.99 -0.36
C VAL A 55 -2.67 -3.03 0.73
N MET A 56 -2.65 -4.30 0.33
CA MET A 56 -2.26 -5.42 1.17
C MET A 56 -0.83 -5.83 0.82
N LEU A 57 -0.03 -5.98 1.86
CA LEU A 57 1.34 -6.46 1.74
C LEU A 57 1.31 -7.97 1.98
N ASP A 58 1.74 -8.75 1.01
CA ASP A 58 1.98 -10.19 1.21
C ASP A 58 3.40 -10.40 1.73
N GLY A 59 3.70 -9.70 2.83
CA GLY A 59 4.96 -9.81 3.57
C GLY A 59 4.70 -10.60 4.84
N LYS A 60 5.61 -11.51 5.19
CA LYS A 60 5.62 -12.06 6.56
C LYS A 60 6.00 -10.94 7.51
N GLU A 61 5.31 -10.85 8.64
CA GLU A 61 5.73 -9.98 9.74
C GLU A 61 7.17 -10.34 10.10
N LYS A 62 8.08 -9.35 10.09
CA LYS A 62 9.44 -9.56 10.58
C LYS A 62 9.35 -9.62 12.12
N SER A 63 9.50 -10.82 12.66
CA SER A 63 9.76 -11.09 14.07
C SER A 63 11.08 -10.48 14.53
#